data_AF-M5BRC5-F1
#
_entry.id   AF-M5BRC5-F1
#
_cell.length_a   1.000
_cell.length_b   1.000
_cell.length_c   1.000
_cell.angle_alpha   90.00
_cell.angle_beta   90.00
_cell.angle_gamma   90.00
#
_symmetry.space_group_name_H-M   'P 1'
#
loop_
_entity.id
_entity.type
_entity.pdbx_description
1 polymer ?
#
loop_
_entity_poly.entity_id
_entity_poly.type
_entity_poly.pdbx_seq_one_letter_code
_entity_poly.pdbx_strand_id
1 'polypeptide(L)'
;MLVHLRGLALDCRTLLTCFSDDAKVPAAKIPIMPDRLDPEGAEEGTFTLAYAQRFVGEIFDGLKGSIPRGKKKEIVGLEEKKSRIVLSIERYGVVKGQWDTRVLAAVAATLIFLRVHPAKLNPLVRSIMNGVKFEDNLDIQTRSANAVATFVSDCTTPSTGLIVMPAEKIVKNLCAFVCQDTDVTPVFSQSRRVLAGVLTVKSMSAKAPQAHGRGKDDGAAESPEMTKARIIKRGAQLALTRLGQLFGAELFTRLKQMWDSMVGGLMYAFGEGGFFQTLNLTLIRQHG
;
A
#
# COMPACT_ATOMS: atom_id res chain seq x y z
N MET A 1 -1.96 18.42 -6.62
CA MET A 1 -3.45 18.32 -6.56
C MET A 1 -4.15 19.16 -7.62
N LEU A 2 -4.01 20.49 -7.63
CA LEU A 2 -4.67 21.38 -8.61
C LEU A 2 -4.41 21.02 -10.08
N VAL A 3 -3.19 20.59 -10.43
CA VAL A 3 -2.85 20.18 -11.81
C VAL A 3 -3.68 18.97 -12.26
N HIS A 4 -3.85 17.95 -11.39
CA HIS A 4 -4.65 16.77 -11.71
C HIS A 4 -6.14 17.10 -11.78
N LEU A 5 -6.63 17.96 -10.89
CA LEU A 5 -8.03 18.42 -10.91
C LEU A 5 -8.33 19.26 -12.16
N ARG A 6 -7.39 20.11 -12.58
CA ARG A 6 -7.48 20.88 -13.82
C ARG A 6 -7.51 19.98 -15.05
N GLY A 7 -6.71 18.91 -15.05
CA GLY A 7 -6.76 17.88 -16.10
C GLY A 7 -8.14 17.23 -16.19
N LEU A 8 -8.70 16.80 -15.05
CA LEU A 8 -10.06 16.25 -14.98
C LEU A 8 -11.12 17.23 -15.50
N ALA A 9 -11.03 18.50 -15.11
CA ALA A 9 -11.96 19.53 -15.60
C ALA A 9 -11.85 19.72 -17.12
N LEU A 10 -10.64 19.67 -17.68
CA LEU A 10 -10.43 19.75 -19.12
C LEU A 10 -11.00 18.53 -19.85
N ASP A 11 -10.80 17.32 -19.31
CA ASP A 11 -11.33 16.09 -19.89
C ASP A 11 -12.86 16.07 -19.87
N CYS A 12 -13.48 16.50 -18.76
CA CYS A 12 -14.94 16.65 -18.66
C CYS A 12 -15.48 17.68 -19.65
N ARG A 13 -14.82 18.85 -19.77
CA ARG A 13 -15.20 19.89 -20.74
C ARG A 13 -15.06 19.38 -22.18
N THR A 14 -14.01 18.62 -22.48
CA THR A 14 -13.81 17.97 -23.79
C THR A 14 -14.89 16.93 -24.06
N LEU A 15 -15.35 16.20 -23.04
CA LEU A 15 -16.45 15.26 -23.23
C LEU A 15 -17.77 15.97 -23.52
N LEU A 16 -18.05 17.08 -22.83
CA LEU A 16 -19.23 17.92 -23.08
C LEU A 16 -19.23 18.49 -24.51
N THR A 17 -18.09 18.95 -25.03
CA THR A 17 -18.01 19.41 -26.42
C THR A 17 -18.26 18.27 -27.40
N CYS A 18 -17.77 17.05 -27.12
CA CYS A 18 -18.09 15.88 -27.95
C CYS A 18 -19.59 15.52 -27.94
N PHE A 19 -20.28 15.70 -26.82
CA PHE A 19 -21.74 15.54 -26.76
C PHE A 19 -22.48 16.58 -27.63
N SER A 20 -21.96 17.81 -27.69
CA SER A 20 -22.52 18.87 -28.54
C SER A 20 -22.22 18.67 -30.02
N ASP A 21 -20.93 18.48 -30.36
CA ASP A 21 -20.43 18.50 -31.72
C ASP A 21 -20.68 17.18 -32.45
N ASP A 22 -20.32 16.04 -31.82
CA ASP A 22 -20.38 14.71 -32.44
C ASP A 22 -21.77 14.09 -32.22
N ALA A 23 -22.25 14.09 -30.98
CA ALA A 23 -23.53 13.46 -30.63
C ALA A 23 -24.75 14.34 -30.93
N LYS A 24 -24.58 15.64 -31.23
CA LYS A 24 -25.66 16.60 -31.52
C LYS A 24 -26.74 16.62 -30.44
N VAL A 25 -26.33 16.53 -29.17
CA VAL A 25 -27.24 16.71 -28.03
C VAL A 25 -27.70 18.19 -28.00
N PRO A 26 -29.00 18.47 -27.76
CA PRO A 26 -29.49 19.84 -27.68
C PRO A 26 -28.76 20.65 -26.60
N ALA A 27 -28.34 21.88 -26.93
CA ALA A 27 -27.60 22.77 -26.02
C ALA A 27 -28.34 23.01 -24.69
N ALA A 28 -29.67 23.03 -24.69
CA ALA A 28 -30.50 23.18 -23.50
C ALA A 28 -30.34 22.05 -22.46
N LYS A 29 -29.83 20.88 -22.87
CA LYS A 29 -29.59 19.73 -21.99
C LYS A 29 -28.13 19.60 -21.54
N ILE A 30 -27.23 20.42 -22.07
CA ILE A 30 -25.82 20.39 -21.73
C ILE A 30 -25.62 21.24 -20.45
N PRO A 31 -25.16 20.65 -19.34
CA PRO A 31 -24.97 21.40 -18.10
C PRO A 31 -23.81 22.39 -18.24
N ILE A 32 -23.94 23.54 -17.57
CA ILE A 32 -22.86 24.52 -17.44
C ILE A 32 -21.87 23.97 -16.41
N MET A 33 -20.62 23.80 -16.82
CA MET A 33 -19.56 23.32 -15.95
C MET A 33 -19.02 24.47 -15.09
N PRO A 34 -18.72 24.23 -13.80
CA PRO A 34 -18.03 25.21 -12.97
C PRO A 34 -16.66 25.63 -13.55
N ASP A 35 -16.37 26.93 -13.55
CA ASP A 35 -15.10 27.47 -14.02
C ASP A 35 -14.02 27.53 -12.92
N ARG A 36 -14.43 27.68 -11.66
CA ARG A 36 -13.51 27.69 -10.51
C ARG A 36 -13.26 26.26 -10.03
N LEU A 37 -11.98 25.92 -9.85
CA LEU A 37 -11.53 24.62 -9.34
C LEU A 37 -11.42 24.68 -7.81
N ASP A 38 -11.94 23.67 -7.12
CA ASP A 38 -11.80 23.54 -5.68
C ASP A 38 -11.37 22.11 -5.30
N PRO A 39 -10.11 21.92 -4.86
CA PRO A 39 -9.62 20.61 -4.43
C PRO A 39 -10.11 20.18 -3.05
N GLU A 40 -10.61 21.11 -2.22
CA GLU A 40 -11.08 20.83 -0.84
C GLU A 40 -12.60 20.68 -0.77
N GLY A 41 -13.33 21.27 -1.72
CA GLY A 41 -14.79 21.23 -1.80
C GLY A 41 -15.46 22.10 -0.72
N ALA A 42 -14.84 23.23 -0.39
CA ALA A 42 -15.32 24.19 0.59
C ALA A 42 -16.37 25.16 0.01
N GLU A 43 -16.33 25.44 -1.30
CA GLU A 43 -17.25 26.37 -1.97
C GLU A 43 -18.28 25.63 -2.84
N GLU A 44 -19.57 25.94 -2.66
CA GLU A 44 -20.63 25.47 -3.57
C GLU A 44 -20.49 26.08 -4.97
N GLY A 45 -20.77 25.30 -6.01
CA GLY A 45 -20.68 25.75 -7.40
C GLY A 45 -19.27 25.71 -8.00
N THR A 46 -18.32 25.01 -7.36
CA THR A 46 -16.96 24.79 -7.87
C THR A 46 -16.77 23.39 -8.45
N PHE A 47 -15.73 23.21 -9.28
CA PHE A 47 -15.36 21.90 -9.82
C PHE A 47 -14.52 21.14 -8.78
N THR A 48 -15.08 20.05 -8.28
CA THR A 48 -14.46 19.18 -7.27
C THR A 48 -14.31 17.75 -7.80
N LEU A 49 -13.60 16.89 -7.05
CA LEU A 49 -13.54 15.45 -7.37
C LEU A 49 -14.95 14.82 -7.35
N ALA A 50 -15.81 15.22 -6.42
CA ALA A 50 -17.18 14.75 -6.32
C ALA A 50 -18.00 15.15 -7.56
N TYR A 51 -17.77 16.36 -8.09
CA TYR A 51 -18.37 16.77 -9.36
C TYR A 51 -17.91 15.87 -10.51
N ALA A 52 -16.62 15.56 -10.62
CA ALA A 52 -16.10 14.67 -11.66
C ALA A 52 -16.70 13.25 -11.56
N GLN A 53 -16.90 12.73 -10.35
CA GLN A 53 -17.56 11.44 -10.11
C GLN A 53 -19.03 11.47 -10.52
N ARG A 54 -19.77 12.53 -10.14
CA ARG A 54 -21.15 12.75 -10.59
C ARG A 54 -21.24 12.91 -12.10
N PHE A 55 -20.22 13.51 -12.70
CA PHE A 55 -20.14 13.75 -14.13
C PHE A 55 -20.09 12.45 -14.93
N VAL A 56 -19.19 11.52 -14.56
CA VAL A 56 -19.08 10.22 -15.24
C VAL A 56 -20.23 9.25 -14.93
N GLY A 57 -20.98 9.49 -13.86
CA GLY A 57 -22.20 8.75 -13.52
C GLY A 57 -23.46 9.43 -14.07
N GLU A 58 -24.19 10.10 -13.17
CA GLU A 58 -25.52 10.67 -13.42
C GLU A 58 -25.58 11.59 -14.64
N ILE A 59 -24.62 12.50 -14.78
CA ILE A 59 -24.64 13.50 -15.87
C ILE A 59 -24.40 12.83 -17.21
N PHE A 60 -23.40 11.94 -17.30
CA PHE A 60 -23.10 11.20 -18.51
C PHE A 60 -24.28 10.34 -18.95
N ASP A 61 -24.90 9.61 -18.02
CA ASP A 61 -26.02 8.72 -18.32
C ASP A 61 -27.26 9.51 -18.77
N GLY A 62 -27.52 10.66 -18.14
CA GLY A 62 -28.59 11.59 -18.57
C GLY A 62 -28.35 12.20 -19.96
N LEU A 63 -27.10 12.56 -20.28
CA LEU A 63 -26.72 13.05 -21.60
C LEU A 63 -26.80 11.95 -22.66
N LYS A 64 -26.38 10.73 -22.33
CA LYS A 64 -26.48 9.55 -23.20
C LYS A 64 -27.92 9.24 -23.59
N GLY A 65 -28.86 9.36 -22.64
CA GLY A 65 -30.30 9.21 -22.90
C GLY A 65 -30.89 10.30 -23.82
N SER A 66 -30.18 11.42 -24.01
CA SER A 66 -30.59 12.54 -24.87
C SER A 66 -29.94 12.53 -26.25
N ILE A 67 -29.16 11.49 -26.59
CA ILE A 67 -28.55 11.32 -27.90
C ILE A 67 -29.61 10.90 -28.94
N PRO A 68 -29.67 11.55 -30.12
CA PRO A 68 -30.55 11.12 -31.21
C PRO A 68 -30.32 9.67 -31.66
N ARG A 69 -31.39 8.98 -32.09
CA ARG A 69 -31.31 7.59 -32.58
C ARG A 69 -30.38 7.49 -33.79
N GLY A 70 -29.63 6.40 -33.90
CA GLY A 70 -28.73 6.11 -35.02
C GLY A 70 -27.24 6.35 -34.77
N LYS A 71 -26.86 6.97 -33.64
CA LYS A 71 -25.48 7.33 -33.30
C LYS A 71 -24.72 6.31 -32.46
N LYS A 72 -24.77 5.04 -32.87
CA LYS A 72 -24.15 3.95 -32.08
C LYS A 72 -22.62 4.07 -31.99
N LYS A 73 -21.96 4.54 -33.06
CA LYS A 73 -20.49 4.69 -33.12
C LYS A 73 -19.99 5.79 -32.19
N GLU A 74 -20.71 6.90 -32.14
CA GLU A 74 -20.41 8.06 -31.31
C GLU A 74 -20.60 7.70 -29.83
N ILE A 75 -21.63 6.92 -29.49
CA ILE A 75 -21.85 6.41 -28.13
C ILE A 75 -20.65 5.57 -27.66
N VAL A 76 -20.11 4.69 -28.52
CA VAL A 76 -18.91 3.89 -28.19
C VAL A 76 -17.71 4.80 -27.91
N GLY A 77 -17.46 5.79 -28.76
CA GLY A 77 -16.36 6.74 -28.54
C GLY A 77 -16.53 7.61 -27.30
N LEU A 78 -17.76 7.96 -26.91
CA LEU A 78 -18.05 8.68 -25.67
C LEU A 78 -17.83 7.81 -24.44
N GLU A 79 -18.20 6.54 -24.48
CA GLU A 79 -17.92 5.57 -23.40
C GLU A 79 -16.42 5.36 -23.21
N GLU A 80 -15.64 5.23 -24.30
CA GLU A 80 -14.18 5.15 -24.21
C GLU A 80 -13.58 6.39 -23.54
N LYS A 81 -14.05 7.60 -23.91
CA LYS A 81 -13.63 8.86 -23.27
C LYS A 81 -14.04 8.90 -21.79
N LYS A 82 -15.25 8.43 -21.43
CA LYS A 82 -15.69 8.27 -20.03
C LYS A 82 -14.77 7.33 -19.26
N SER A 83 -14.42 6.17 -19.81
CA SER A 83 -13.50 5.23 -19.17
C SER A 83 -12.14 5.87 -18.88
N ARG A 84 -11.62 6.73 -19.75
CA ARG A 84 -10.38 7.49 -19.48
C ARG A 84 -10.53 8.45 -18.30
N ILE A 85 -11.67 9.15 -18.19
CA ILE A 85 -11.94 10.05 -17.06
C ILE A 85 -12.04 9.26 -15.76
N VAL A 86 -12.69 8.09 -15.77
CA VAL A 86 -12.76 7.19 -14.59
C VAL A 86 -11.35 6.80 -14.12
N LEU A 87 -10.47 6.39 -15.05
CA LEU A 87 -9.07 6.10 -14.71
C LEU A 87 -8.32 7.32 -14.15
N SER A 88 -8.58 8.52 -14.68
CA SER A 88 -8.01 9.76 -14.15
C SER A 88 -8.53 10.10 -12.73
N ILE A 89 -9.80 9.82 -12.44
CA ILE A 89 -10.40 9.97 -11.09
C ILE A 89 -9.73 9.02 -10.10
N GLU A 90 -9.56 7.75 -10.47
CA GLU A 90 -8.88 6.75 -9.64
C GLU A 90 -7.43 7.16 -9.37
N ARG A 91 -6.70 7.59 -10.41
CA ARG A 91 -5.33 8.10 -10.28
C ARG A 91 -5.26 9.31 -9.35
N TYR A 92 -6.21 10.25 -9.46
CA TYR A 92 -6.29 11.39 -8.56
C TYR A 92 -6.43 10.93 -7.10
N GLY A 93 -7.31 9.96 -6.83
CA GLY A 93 -7.50 9.40 -5.49
C GLY A 93 -6.24 8.76 -4.92
N VAL A 94 -5.51 7.98 -5.72
CA VAL A 94 -4.22 7.37 -5.33
C VAL A 94 -3.18 8.43 -4.98
N VAL A 95 -2.99 9.43 -5.85
CA VAL A 95 -2.03 10.51 -5.62
C VAL A 95 -2.40 11.31 -4.37
N LYS A 96 -3.68 11.66 -4.21
CA LYS A 96 -4.17 12.36 -3.03
C LYS A 96 -3.88 11.59 -1.74
N GLY A 97 -4.17 10.28 -1.73
CA GLY A 97 -3.89 9.42 -0.58
C GLY A 97 -2.41 9.30 -0.22
N GLN A 98 -1.52 9.30 -1.22
CA GLN A 98 -0.07 9.35 -1.00
C GLN A 98 0.34 10.65 -0.31
N TRP A 99 -0.19 11.79 -0.75
CA TRP A 99 0.13 13.10 -0.19
C TRP A 99 -0.40 13.23 1.24
N ASP A 100 -1.63 12.79 1.50
CA ASP A 100 -2.19 12.74 2.85
C ASP A 100 -1.29 11.91 3.77
N THR A 101 -0.85 10.73 3.32
CA THR A 101 0.05 9.86 4.08
C THR A 101 1.37 10.57 4.41
N ARG A 102 1.98 11.25 3.44
CA ARG A 102 3.22 12.01 3.63
C ARG A 102 3.08 13.13 4.65
N VAL A 103 2.04 13.94 4.51
CA VAL A 103 1.79 15.07 5.42
C VAL A 103 1.53 14.57 6.83
N LEU A 104 0.64 13.59 7.00
CA LEU A 104 0.32 13.02 8.31
C LEU A 104 1.54 12.35 8.96
N ALA A 105 2.33 11.59 8.20
CA ALA A 105 3.56 10.96 8.69
C ALA A 105 4.60 12.01 9.10
N ALA A 106 4.76 13.09 8.33
CA ALA A 106 5.68 14.18 8.65
C ALA A 106 5.27 14.92 9.93
N VAL A 107 3.99 15.27 10.08
CA VAL A 107 3.47 15.92 11.29
C VAL A 107 3.64 15.01 12.50
N ALA A 108 3.30 13.72 12.38
CA ALA A 108 3.46 12.76 13.46
C ALA A 108 4.94 12.55 13.85
N ALA A 109 5.85 12.50 12.86
CA ALA A 109 7.29 12.45 13.11
C ALA A 109 7.77 13.68 13.89
N THR A 110 7.34 14.88 13.50
CA THR A 110 7.68 16.13 14.22
C THR A 110 7.21 16.08 15.67
N LEU A 111 5.98 15.64 15.93
CA LEU A 111 5.44 15.49 17.30
C LEU A 111 6.29 14.54 18.14
N ILE A 112 6.74 13.42 17.56
CA ILE A 112 7.63 12.46 18.23
C ILE A 112 8.98 13.10 18.55
N PHE A 113 9.62 13.77 17.59
CA PHE A 113 10.93 14.39 17.83
C PHE A 113 10.88 15.54 18.84
N LEU A 114 9.77 16.28 18.88
CA LEU A 114 9.54 17.33 19.88
C LEU A 114 9.09 16.79 21.24
N ARG A 115 8.89 15.47 21.39
CA ARG A 115 8.33 14.82 22.60
C ARG A 115 6.96 15.38 23.00
N VAL A 116 6.20 15.87 22.02
CA VAL A 116 4.84 16.38 22.21
C VAL A 116 3.88 15.28 21.82
N HIS A 117 3.37 14.56 22.82
CA HIS A 117 2.50 13.41 22.58
C HIS A 117 1.02 13.81 22.70
N PRO A 118 0.18 13.52 21.68
CA PRO A 118 -1.25 13.77 21.77
C PRO A 118 -1.91 12.82 22.77
N ALA A 119 -3.05 13.23 23.35
CA ALA A 119 -3.82 12.42 24.31
C ALA A 119 -4.20 11.02 23.77
N LYS A 120 -4.36 10.89 22.44
CA LYS A 120 -4.60 9.61 21.76
C LYS A 120 -3.41 9.27 20.87
N LEU A 121 -2.71 8.18 21.19
CA LEU A 121 -1.53 7.72 20.43
C LEU A 121 -1.89 6.97 19.14
N ASN A 122 -3.10 6.43 19.00
CA ASN A 122 -3.48 5.62 17.83
C ASN A 122 -3.37 6.36 16.48
N PRO A 123 -3.84 7.62 16.33
CA PRO A 123 -3.64 8.38 15.09
C PRO A 123 -2.17 8.68 14.80
N LEU A 124 -1.37 8.95 15.85
CA LEU A 124 0.07 9.18 15.73
C LEU A 124 0.78 7.93 15.18
N VAL A 125 0.56 6.78 15.81
CA VAL A 125 1.13 5.49 15.41
C VAL A 125 0.69 5.12 14.00
N ARG A 126 -0.60 5.29 13.66
CA ARG A 126 -1.11 5.02 12.32
C ARG A 126 -0.40 5.85 11.26
N SER A 127 -0.18 7.15 11.54
CA SER A 127 0.42 8.08 10.58
C SER A 127 1.87 7.71 10.26
N ILE A 128 2.70 7.46 11.28
CA ILE A 128 4.10 7.04 11.06
C ILE A 128 4.20 5.63 10.45
N MET A 129 3.32 4.70 10.85
CA MET A 129 3.31 3.34 10.29
C MET A 129 2.87 3.34 8.82
N ASN A 130 1.93 4.21 8.42
CA ASN A 130 1.56 4.37 7.02
C ASN A 130 2.73 4.93 6.20
N GLY A 131 3.51 5.86 6.75
CA GLY A 131 4.76 6.32 6.13
C GLY A 131 5.79 5.20 5.94
N VAL A 132 5.87 4.25 6.88
CA VAL A 132 6.72 3.06 6.71
C VAL A 132 6.17 2.10 5.65
N LYS A 133 4.85 1.91 5.56
CA LYS A 133 4.24 0.90 4.67
C LYS A 133 4.07 1.35 3.23
N PHE A 134 3.74 2.62 3.00
CA PHE A 134 3.18 3.09 1.73
C PHE A 134 4.03 4.16 1.05
N GLU A 135 5.19 4.51 1.60
CA GLU A 135 6.05 5.54 1.01
C GLU A 135 7.04 4.95 0.00
N ASP A 136 6.92 5.39 -1.25
CA ASP A 136 7.77 4.99 -2.36
C ASP A 136 9.17 5.61 -2.29
N ASN A 137 9.26 6.88 -1.85
CA ASN A 137 10.52 7.59 -1.76
C ASN A 137 11.36 7.10 -0.58
N LEU A 138 12.59 6.66 -0.85
CA LEU A 138 13.48 6.07 0.15
C LEU A 138 13.79 7.03 1.31
N ASP A 139 14.07 8.30 1.03
CA ASP A 139 14.46 9.27 2.04
C ASP A 139 13.29 9.60 2.98
N ILE A 140 12.10 9.80 2.41
CA ILE A 140 10.88 10.06 3.18
C ILE A 140 10.53 8.82 4.02
N GLN A 141 10.59 7.62 3.44
CA GLN A 141 10.33 6.38 4.17
C GLN A 141 11.34 6.16 5.30
N THR A 142 12.62 6.50 5.07
CA THR A 142 13.68 6.44 6.10
C THR A 142 13.39 7.39 7.25
N ARG A 143 12.89 8.61 6.98
CA ARG A 143 12.46 9.54 8.02
C ARG A 143 11.31 8.98 8.86
N SER A 144 10.32 8.35 8.23
CA SER A 144 9.24 7.66 8.95
C SER A 144 9.75 6.48 9.79
N ALA A 145 10.66 5.67 9.25
CA ALA A 145 11.30 4.57 9.97
C ALA A 145 12.09 5.06 11.19
N ASN A 146 12.82 6.17 11.06
CA ASN A 146 13.53 6.79 12.17
C ASN A 146 12.57 7.31 13.24
N ALA A 147 11.45 7.94 12.85
CA ALA A 147 10.43 8.39 13.78
C ALA A 147 9.78 7.22 14.54
N VAL A 148 9.48 6.10 13.86
CA VAL A 148 8.99 4.87 14.49
C VAL A 148 9.99 4.34 15.51
N ALA A 149 11.27 4.26 15.16
CA ALA A 149 12.30 3.75 16.06
C ALA A 149 12.48 4.64 17.31
N THR A 150 12.51 5.97 17.12
CA THR A 150 12.54 6.94 18.23
C THR A 150 11.33 6.80 19.13
N PHE A 151 10.12 6.68 18.55
CA PHE A 151 8.89 6.52 19.33
C PHE A 151 8.89 5.23 20.16
N VAL A 152 9.36 4.12 19.60
CA VAL A 152 9.52 2.85 20.34
C VAL A 152 10.56 3.00 21.47
N SER A 153 11.67 3.70 21.23
CA SER A 153 12.64 4.04 22.27
C SER A 153 12.00 4.84 23.41
N ASP A 154 11.19 5.85 23.08
CA ASP A 154 10.53 6.69 24.07
C ASP A 154 9.49 5.90 24.88
N CYS A 155 8.70 5.03 24.26
CA CYS A 155 7.72 4.18 24.93
C CYS A 155 8.34 3.10 25.84
N THR A 156 9.61 2.75 25.62
CA THR A 156 10.31 1.72 26.40
C THR A 156 11.24 2.31 27.45
N THR A 157 11.34 3.63 27.52
CA THR A 157 12.18 4.33 28.50
C THR A 157 11.33 4.73 29.70
N PRO A 158 11.63 4.25 30.92
CA PRO A 158 10.78 4.49 32.10
C PRO A 158 10.57 5.97 32.46
N SER A 159 11.50 6.86 32.07
CA SER A 159 11.48 8.28 32.41
C SER A 159 10.49 9.13 31.60
N THR A 160 9.90 8.60 30.53
CA THR A 160 9.04 9.38 29.62
C THR A 160 7.56 9.36 30.02
N GLY A 161 7.16 8.51 30.99
CA GLY A 161 5.75 8.35 31.40
C GLY A 161 4.83 7.81 30.31
N LEU A 162 5.36 7.44 29.13
CA LEU A 162 4.62 6.82 28.05
C LEU A 162 4.38 5.34 28.36
N ILE A 163 3.12 4.92 28.26
CA ILE A 163 2.72 3.52 28.44
C ILE A 163 3.44 2.64 27.39
N VAL A 164 4.02 1.53 27.85
CA VAL A 164 4.78 0.54 27.05
C VAL A 164 3.97 -0.09 25.90
N MET A 165 2.64 -0.11 26.03
CA MET A 165 1.73 -0.93 25.19
C MET A 165 1.76 -0.69 23.67
N PRO A 166 2.03 0.50 23.09
CA PRO A 166 2.14 0.65 21.64
C PRO A 166 3.41 0.00 21.06
N ALA A 167 4.50 -0.05 21.83
CA ALA A 167 5.81 -0.47 21.33
C ALA A 167 5.81 -1.94 20.92
N GLU A 168 5.27 -2.83 21.76
CA GLU A 168 5.22 -4.27 21.47
C GLU A 168 4.46 -4.58 20.18
N LYS A 169 3.32 -3.91 19.98
CA LYS A 169 2.49 -4.08 18.78
C LYS A 169 3.19 -3.54 17.53
N ILE A 170 3.88 -2.40 17.65
CA ILE A 170 4.66 -1.83 16.55
C ILE A 170 5.76 -2.81 16.14
N VAL A 171 6.54 -3.31 17.09
CA VAL A 171 7.64 -4.25 16.81
C VAL A 171 7.14 -5.53 16.16
N LYS A 172 6.06 -6.14 16.69
CA LYS A 172 5.43 -7.32 16.06
C LYS A 172 4.97 -7.05 14.62
N ASN A 173 4.39 -5.89 14.35
CA ASN A 173 4.00 -5.50 12.99
C ASN A 173 5.21 -5.35 12.07
N LEU A 174 6.31 -4.74 12.53
CA LEU A 174 7.54 -4.60 11.75
C LEU A 174 8.15 -5.97 11.42
N CYS A 175 8.17 -6.90 12.39
CA CYS A 175 8.60 -8.28 12.17
C CYS A 175 7.70 -9.02 11.15
N ALA A 176 6.40 -8.75 11.13
CA ALA A 176 5.52 -9.31 10.09
C ALA A 176 5.77 -8.69 8.72
N PHE A 177 6.04 -7.38 8.66
CA PHE A 177 6.23 -6.64 7.41
C PHE A 177 7.52 -6.99 6.67
N VAL A 178 8.60 -7.33 7.37
CA VAL A 178 9.84 -7.78 6.69
C VAL A 178 9.62 -9.11 5.94
N CYS A 179 8.62 -9.89 6.35
CA CYS A 179 8.21 -11.15 5.73
C CYS A 179 7.17 -11.00 4.61
N GLN A 180 6.75 -9.78 4.26
CA GLN A 180 5.64 -9.55 3.31
C GLN A 180 6.02 -9.88 1.86
N ASP A 181 7.32 -9.80 1.54
CA ASP A 181 7.88 -10.04 0.21
C ASP A 181 8.05 -11.55 -0.05
N THR A 182 7.12 -12.14 -0.80
CA THR A 182 7.08 -13.58 -1.07
C THR A 182 8.19 -14.08 -1.98
N ASP A 183 8.88 -13.18 -2.68
CA ASP A 183 10.09 -13.53 -3.45
C ASP A 183 11.25 -13.93 -2.54
N VAL A 184 11.28 -13.36 -1.33
CA VAL A 184 12.34 -13.58 -0.34
C VAL A 184 11.87 -14.45 0.82
N THR A 185 10.62 -14.26 1.26
CA THR A 185 10.02 -15.02 2.36
C THR A 185 8.90 -15.91 1.81
N PRO A 186 9.18 -17.18 1.49
CA PRO A 186 8.19 -18.06 0.88
C PRO A 186 7.04 -18.36 1.84
N VAL A 187 5.84 -18.54 1.28
CA VAL A 187 4.64 -18.86 2.07
C VAL A 187 4.60 -20.36 2.37
N PHE A 188 4.86 -20.74 3.63
CA PHE A 188 4.96 -22.14 4.05
C PHE A 188 3.76 -23.01 3.65
N SER A 189 2.53 -22.48 3.72
CA SER A 189 1.32 -23.24 3.38
C SER A 189 1.29 -23.74 1.93
N GLN A 190 1.97 -23.03 1.02
CA GLN A 190 2.06 -23.39 -0.40
C GLN A 190 3.05 -24.54 -0.64
N SER A 191 4.11 -24.65 0.18
CA SER A 191 5.18 -25.62 0.00
C SER A 191 5.23 -26.72 1.08
N ARG A 192 4.33 -26.71 2.08
CA ARG A 192 4.35 -27.66 3.22
C ARG A 192 4.34 -29.15 2.85
N ARG A 193 3.84 -29.49 1.66
CA ARG A 193 3.78 -30.88 1.15
C ARG A 193 4.99 -31.26 0.30
N VAL A 194 5.87 -30.31 0.00
CA VAL A 194 7.08 -30.55 -0.79
C VAL A 194 8.15 -31.05 0.16
N LEU A 195 8.32 -32.37 0.24
CA LEU A 195 9.27 -33.02 1.16
C LEU A 195 10.62 -33.35 0.51
N ALA A 196 10.72 -33.22 -0.82
CA ALA A 196 11.94 -33.50 -1.57
C ALA A 196 12.19 -32.44 -2.67
N GLY A 197 13.47 -32.19 -2.94
CA GLY A 197 13.95 -31.23 -3.93
C GLY A 197 14.48 -29.92 -3.34
N VAL A 198 15.16 -29.13 -4.18
CA VAL A 198 15.78 -27.84 -3.79
C VAL A 198 14.90 -26.69 -4.29
N LEU A 199 14.27 -25.95 -3.37
CA LEU A 199 13.35 -24.85 -3.71
C LEU A 199 14.05 -23.71 -4.47
N THR A 200 15.34 -23.46 -4.19
CA THR A 200 16.13 -22.43 -4.88
C THR A 200 16.25 -22.68 -6.38
N VAL A 201 16.30 -23.94 -6.83
CA VAL A 201 16.37 -24.26 -8.27
C VAL A 201 15.03 -23.94 -8.95
N LYS A 202 13.91 -24.19 -8.26
CA LYS A 202 12.56 -23.86 -8.78
C LYS A 202 12.37 -22.35 -8.91
N SER A 203 12.84 -21.57 -7.92
CA SER A 203 12.73 -20.11 -7.98
C SER A 203 13.65 -19.48 -9.03
N MET A 204 14.85 -20.03 -9.26
CA MET A 204 15.74 -19.56 -10.33
C MET A 204 15.17 -19.87 -11.73
N SER A 205 14.60 -21.06 -11.93
CA SER A 205 14.01 -21.44 -13.22
C SER A 205 12.76 -20.62 -13.56
N ALA A 206 11.97 -20.23 -12.55
CA ALA A 206 10.83 -19.32 -12.72
C ALA A 206 11.23 -17.86 -13.03
N LYS A 207 12.47 -17.45 -12.71
CA LYS A 207 12.98 -16.08 -12.91
C LYS A 207 13.89 -15.94 -14.13
N ALA A 208 14.20 -17.03 -14.84
CA ALA A 208 15.01 -16.98 -16.05
C ALA A 208 14.20 -16.33 -17.19
N PRO A 209 14.75 -15.34 -17.91
CA PRO A 209 14.12 -14.85 -19.13
C PRO A 209 14.09 -15.99 -20.14
N GLN A 210 12.90 -16.37 -20.62
CA GLN A 210 12.77 -17.35 -21.70
C GLN A 210 13.47 -16.81 -22.95
N ALA A 211 14.72 -17.23 -23.17
CA ALA A 211 15.38 -17.07 -24.44
C ALA A 211 14.76 -18.07 -25.44
N HIS A 212 14.09 -17.52 -26.45
CA HIS A 212 13.64 -18.18 -27.68
C HIS A 212 12.67 -19.36 -27.55
N GLY A 213 11.38 -19.04 -27.57
CA GLY A 213 10.32 -19.94 -28.02
C GLY A 213 9.02 -19.17 -28.24
N ARG A 214 8.51 -19.16 -29.48
CA ARG A 214 7.19 -18.59 -29.83
C ARG A 214 6.09 -19.25 -29.00
N GLY A 215 5.70 -18.62 -27.90
CA GLY A 215 4.59 -19.02 -27.05
C GLY A 215 4.13 -17.81 -26.26
N LYS A 216 2.90 -17.38 -26.50
CA LYS A 216 2.27 -16.21 -25.91
C LYS A 216 1.95 -16.51 -24.44
N ASP A 217 2.88 -16.24 -23.55
CA ASP A 217 2.59 -16.06 -22.12
C ASP A 217 3.45 -14.90 -21.62
N ASP A 218 2.77 -13.85 -21.17
CA ASP A 218 3.38 -12.59 -20.79
C ASP A 218 4.45 -12.84 -19.73
N GLY A 219 5.71 -12.49 -20.03
CA GLY A 219 6.78 -12.53 -19.05
C GLY A 219 6.32 -11.81 -17.80
N ALA A 220 6.24 -12.54 -16.68
CA ALA A 220 5.52 -12.17 -15.46
C ALA A 220 5.71 -10.68 -15.12
N ALA A 221 4.79 -9.85 -15.60
CA ALA A 221 4.80 -8.43 -15.30
C ALA A 221 4.69 -8.31 -13.78
N GLU A 222 5.60 -7.54 -13.16
CA GLU A 222 5.59 -7.40 -11.70
C GLU A 222 4.22 -6.87 -11.25
N SER A 223 3.44 -7.72 -10.59
CA SER A 223 2.12 -7.35 -10.10
C SER A 223 2.26 -6.17 -9.14
N PRO A 224 1.35 -5.18 -9.19
CA PRO A 224 1.40 -4.02 -8.28
C PRO A 224 1.42 -4.43 -6.79
N GLU A 225 0.91 -5.61 -6.45
CA GLU A 225 0.97 -6.23 -5.13
C GLU A 225 2.40 -6.59 -4.70
N MET A 226 3.23 -7.11 -5.61
CA MET A 226 4.62 -7.46 -5.31
C MET A 226 5.45 -6.19 -5.06
N THR A 227 5.25 -5.14 -5.85
CA THR A 227 5.90 -3.85 -5.65
C THR A 227 5.53 -3.27 -4.28
N LYS A 228 4.24 -3.29 -3.91
CA LYS A 228 3.77 -2.87 -2.58
C LYS A 228 4.41 -3.69 -1.46
N ALA A 229 4.51 -5.01 -1.62
CA ALA A 229 5.13 -5.89 -0.63
C ALA A 229 6.62 -5.56 -0.41
N ARG A 230 7.36 -5.27 -1.48
CA ARG A 230 8.77 -4.85 -1.40
C ARG A 230 8.94 -3.51 -0.69
N ILE A 231 8.04 -2.55 -0.96
CA ILE A 231 8.04 -1.25 -0.28
C ILE A 231 7.79 -1.42 1.23
N ILE A 232 6.82 -2.25 1.60
CA ILE A 232 6.50 -2.56 3.02
C ILE A 232 7.70 -3.20 3.72
N LYS A 233 8.30 -4.22 3.10
CA LYS A 233 9.51 -4.89 3.62
C LYS A 233 10.67 -3.91 3.80
N ARG A 234 10.94 -3.07 2.79
CA ARG A 234 12.01 -2.06 2.83
C ARG A 234 11.83 -1.11 4.01
N GLY A 235 10.63 -0.58 4.19
CA GLY A 235 10.32 0.31 5.31
C GLY A 235 10.50 -0.37 6.66
N ALA A 236 10.03 -1.61 6.79
CA ALA A 236 10.18 -2.38 8.02
C ALA A 236 11.65 -2.66 8.35
N GLN A 237 12.44 -3.04 7.34
CA GLN A 237 13.88 -3.26 7.48
C GLN A 237 14.61 -1.99 7.95
N LEU A 238 14.28 -0.82 7.40
CA LEU A 238 14.86 0.46 7.83
C LEU A 238 14.55 0.73 9.31
N ALA A 239 13.30 0.50 9.73
CA ALA A 239 12.87 0.73 11.12
C ALA A 239 13.56 -0.23 12.09
N LEU A 240 13.61 -1.53 11.75
CA LEU A 240 14.29 -2.56 12.55
C LEU A 240 15.80 -2.30 12.66
N THR A 241 16.44 -1.90 11.56
CA THR A 241 17.86 -1.51 11.55
C THR A 241 18.10 -0.33 12.48
N ARG A 242 17.22 0.68 12.44
CA ARG A 242 17.32 1.84 13.31
C ARG A 242 17.11 1.49 14.79
N LEU A 243 16.17 0.59 15.09
CA LEU A 243 15.98 0.07 16.45
C LEU A 243 17.25 -0.62 16.96
N GLY A 244 17.90 -1.44 16.13
CA GLY A 244 19.17 -2.08 16.47
C GLY A 244 20.28 -1.07 16.77
N GLN A 245 20.37 0.02 15.99
CA GLN A 245 21.33 1.10 16.25
C GLN A 245 21.03 1.89 17.54
N LEU A 246 19.74 2.10 17.87
CA LEU A 246 19.34 2.88 19.04
C LEU A 246 19.52 2.11 20.37
N PHE A 247 19.15 0.82 20.40
CA PHE A 247 19.23 0.03 21.63
C PHE A 247 20.56 -0.71 21.79
N GLY A 248 21.31 -0.95 20.72
CA GLY A 248 22.59 -1.65 20.76
C GLY A 248 22.48 -3.00 21.47
N ALA A 249 23.30 -3.20 22.51
CA ALA A 249 23.33 -4.44 23.29
C ALA A 249 22.03 -4.71 24.07
N GLU A 250 21.23 -3.69 24.37
CA GLU A 250 19.98 -3.82 25.12
C GLU A 250 18.77 -4.17 24.25
N LEU A 251 18.96 -4.34 22.93
CA LEU A 251 17.87 -4.54 21.98
C LEU A 251 16.90 -5.65 22.40
N PHE A 252 17.42 -6.83 22.72
CA PHE A 252 16.58 -7.99 23.08
C PHE A 252 16.07 -7.94 24.51
N THR A 253 16.74 -7.19 25.39
CA THR A 253 16.28 -6.95 26.76
C THR A 253 15.07 -6.02 26.77
N ARG A 254 15.11 -4.96 25.95
CA ARG A 254 14.05 -3.95 25.87
C ARG A 254 12.92 -4.34 24.92
N LEU A 255 13.23 -5.07 23.83
CA LEU A 255 12.27 -5.51 22.82
C LEU A 255 12.23 -7.04 22.71
N LYS A 256 11.78 -7.71 23.77
CA LYS A 256 11.66 -9.18 23.81
C LYS A 256 10.87 -9.75 22.63
N GLN A 257 9.87 -9.01 22.13
CA GLN A 257 9.03 -9.45 21.01
C GLN A 257 9.83 -9.63 19.71
N MET A 258 10.92 -8.87 19.53
CA MET A 258 11.82 -9.07 18.39
C MET A 258 12.56 -10.40 18.51
N TRP A 259 13.08 -10.72 19.70
CA TRP A 259 13.71 -12.01 19.99
C TRP A 259 12.74 -13.18 19.78
N ASP A 260 11.57 -13.10 20.37
CA ASP A 260 10.53 -14.14 20.26
C ASP A 260 10.14 -14.38 18.79
N SER A 261 10.11 -13.33 17.96
CA SER A 261 9.81 -13.45 16.52
C SER A 261 10.90 -14.16 15.72
N MET A 262 12.18 -14.03 16.12
CA MET A 262 13.30 -14.69 15.44
C MET A 262 13.52 -16.11 15.91
N VAL A 263 13.39 -16.34 17.22
CA VAL A 263 13.84 -17.57 17.87
C VAL A 263 12.67 -18.48 18.25
N GLY A 264 11.48 -17.94 18.51
CA GLY A 264 10.33 -18.71 19.02
C GLY A 264 9.94 -19.88 18.11
N GLY A 265 9.88 -19.66 16.79
CA GLY A 265 9.58 -20.73 15.83
C GLY A 265 10.68 -21.80 15.76
N LEU A 266 11.96 -21.40 15.90
CA LEU A 266 13.10 -22.30 15.90
C LEU A 266 13.17 -23.14 17.17
N MET A 267 12.92 -22.55 18.34
CA MET A 267 12.88 -23.29 19.61
C MET A 267 11.70 -24.26 19.65
N TYR A 268 10.54 -23.86 19.12
CA TYR A 268 9.39 -24.76 19.00
C TYR A 268 9.68 -25.94 18.08
N ALA A 269 10.32 -25.69 16.93
CA ALA A 269 10.62 -26.73 15.95
C ALA A 269 11.82 -27.60 16.34
N PHE A 270 12.89 -27.05 16.92
CA PHE A 270 14.19 -27.71 17.06
C PHE A 270 14.76 -27.69 18.49
N GLY A 271 14.06 -27.12 19.47
CA GLY A 271 14.51 -27.11 20.87
C GLY A 271 14.67 -28.52 21.45
N GLU A 272 15.45 -28.64 22.54
CA GLU A 272 15.82 -29.86 23.27
C GLU A 272 14.61 -30.58 23.92
N GLY A 273 13.67 -31.03 23.09
CA GLY A 273 12.46 -31.74 23.47
C GLY A 273 11.53 -32.08 22.30
N GLY A 274 11.64 -31.40 21.15
CA GLY A 274 10.71 -31.59 20.02
C GLY A 274 11.17 -32.62 18.97
N PHE A 275 12.46 -32.63 18.62
CA PHE A 275 12.94 -33.41 17.47
C PHE A 275 13.39 -34.83 17.80
N PHE A 276 14.06 -35.04 18.94
CA PHE A 276 14.62 -36.36 19.27
C PHE A 276 13.61 -37.37 19.78
N GLN A 277 12.45 -36.94 20.31
CA GLN A 277 11.42 -37.85 20.77
C GLN A 277 10.52 -38.33 19.62
N THR A 278 10.23 -37.44 18.67
CA THR A 278 9.32 -37.73 17.55
C THR A 278 9.99 -38.62 16.49
N LEU A 279 11.29 -38.42 16.20
CA LEU A 279 12.05 -39.29 15.30
C LEU A 279 12.29 -40.68 15.87
N ASN A 280 12.57 -40.82 17.18
CA ASN A 280 12.72 -42.13 17.80
C ASN A 280 11.41 -42.94 17.79
N LEU A 281 10.26 -42.30 17.99
CA LEU A 281 8.97 -43.00 17.95
C LEU A 281 8.54 -43.43 16.54
N THR A 282 9.00 -42.73 15.49
CA THR A 282 8.70 -43.14 14.09
C THR A 282 9.67 -44.20 13.58
N LEU A 283 10.94 -44.19 14.00
CA LEU A 283 11.89 -45.25 13.63
C LEU A 283 11.60 -46.58 14.36
N ILE A 284 11.21 -46.54 15.64
CA ILE A 284 10.92 -47.76 16.43
C ILE A 284 9.61 -48.43 15.96
N ARG A 285 8.65 -47.68 15.40
CA ARG A 285 7.40 -48.24 14.84
C ARG A 285 7.53 -48.84 13.44
N GLN A 286 8.64 -48.63 12.73
CA GLN A 286 8.87 -49.25 11.41
C GLN A 286 9.71 -50.52 11.47
N HIS A 287 10.29 -50.87 12.64
CA HIS A 287 11.11 -52.08 12.83
C HIS A 287 10.75 -52.89 14.09
N GLY A 288 9.50 -52.80 14.55
CA GLY A 288 8.93 -53.66 15.60
C GLY A 288 7.58 -54.19 15.20
#